data_AF-A0A3G4YLP7-F1
#
_entry.id   AF-A0A3G4YLP7-F1
#
_cell.length_a   1.000
_cell.length_b   1.000
_cell.length_c   1.000
_cell.angle_alpha   90.00
_cell.angle_beta   90.00
_cell.angle_gamma   90.00
#
_symmetry.space_group_name_H-M   'P 1'
#
loop_
_entity.id
_entity.type
_entity.pdbx_description
1 polymer ?
#
loop_
_entity_poly.entity_id
_entity_poly.type
_entity_poly.pdbx_seq_one_letter_code
_entity_poly.pdbx_strand_id
1 'polypeptide(L)'
;LIKISKLKHISTGNILRNEIQNKTELGKLVEEIMAQGKYVSDDILNEMVKKTLLDAKENNELIILDGYPRTLNQAKFLDSLNIEFKIVELVAPLNLITKRLSGRRECPKCKASYNVFFQPPKQENKCDLDAQELVARKDDNAESIAKRLEIFKKETSPLFEYYKSK
;
A
#
# COMPACT_ATOMS: atom_id res chain seq x y z
N LEU A 1 10.18 -8.93 7.75
CA LEU A 1 9.62 -10.17 7.16
C LEU A 1 10.31 -10.52 5.85
N ILE A 2 10.10 -9.77 4.76
CA ILE A 2 10.66 -10.08 3.42
C ILE A 2 12.18 -10.34 3.45
N LYS A 3 12.98 -9.43 4.03
CA LYS A 3 14.45 -9.58 4.09
C LYS A 3 14.96 -10.84 4.80
N ILE A 4 14.14 -11.45 5.64
CA ILE A 4 14.51 -12.60 6.48
C ILE A 4 13.68 -13.86 6.13
N SER A 5 12.95 -13.84 5.02
CA SER A 5 12.05 -14.92 4.60
C SER A 5 12.07 -15.08 3.08
N LYS A 6 11.49 -16.17 2.56
CA LYS A 6 11.28 -16.36 1.11
C LYS A 6 9.97 -15.73 0.60
N LEU A 7 9.36 -14.83 1.38
CA LEU A 7 8.07 -14.23 1.04
C LEU A 7 8.22 -13.15 -0.04
N LYS A 8 7.49 -13.30 -1.14
CA LYS A 8 7.33 -12.27 -2.17
C LYS A 8 6.31 -11.22 -1.70
N HIS A 9 6.69 -9.95 -1.77
CA HIS A 9 5.83 -8.85 -1.33
C HIS A 9 4.97 -8.35 -2.48
N ILE A 10 3.66 -8.46 -2.31
CA ILE A 10 2.68 -7.96 -3.27
C ILE A 10 1.99 -6.75 -2.63
N SER A 11 2.45 -5.55 -3.00
CA SER A 11 1.82 -4.31 -2.55
C SER A 11 0.91 -3.77 -3.65
N THR A 12 -0.41 -3.83 -3.45
CA THR A 12 -1.39 -3.28 -4.41
C THR A 12 -1.15 -1.80 -4.67
N GLY A 13 -0.75 -1.05 -3.63
CA GLY A 13 -0.40 0.35 -3.77
C GLY A 13 0.85 0.60 -4.61
N ASN A 14 1.87 -0.25 -4.54
CA ASN A 14 3.06 -0.12 -5.40
C ASN A 14 2.71 -0.45 -6.86
N ILE A 15 1.91 -1.51 -7.08
CA ILE A 15 1.46 -1.90 -8.42
C ILE A 15 0.71 -0.73 -9.06
N LEU A 16 -0.31 -0.18 -8.39
CA LEU A 16 -1.07 0.97 -8.91
C LEU A 16 -0.20 2.22 -9.15
N ARG A 17 0.78 2.50 -8.26
CA ARG A 17 1.73 3.61 -8.49
C ARG A 17 2.61 3.39 -9.72
N ASN A 18 3.01 2.15 -9.99
CA ASN A 18 3.77 1.80 -11.18
C ASN A 18 2.92 1.99 -12.45
N GLU A 19 1.64 1.59 -12.42
CA GLU A 19 0.69 1.86 -13.50
C GLU A 19 0.55 3.36 -13.79
N ILE A 20 0.43 4.19 -12.74
CA ILE A 20 0.40 5.66 -12.85
C ILE A 20 1.71 6.20 -13.47
N GLN A 21 2.87 5.74 -12.97
CA GLN A 21 4.17 6.19 -13.49
C GLN A 21 4.37 5.84 -14.96
N ASN A 22 3.92 4.65 -15.37
CA ASN A 22 4.00 4.18 -16.76
C ASN A 22 2.87 4.73 -17.64
N LYS A 23 1.97 5.55 -17.09
CA LYS A 23 0.84 6.18 -17.80
C LYS A 23 -0.02 5.16 -18.55
N THR A 24 -0.20 3.98 -17.98
CA THR A 24 -1.08 2.96 -18.55
C THR A 24 -2.54 3.43 -18.46
N GLU A 25 -3.45 2.77 -19.19
CA GLU A 25 -4.87 3.11 -19.13
C GLU A 25 -5.43 2.94 -17.70
N LEU A 26 -5.01 1.88 -16.99
CA LEU A 26 -5.34 1.72 -15.59
C LEU A 26 -4.72 2.83 -14.73
N GLY A 27 -3.45 3.18 -14.96
CA GLY A 27 -2.75 4.25 -14.24
C GLY A 27 -3.47 5.59 -14.33
N LYS A 28 -3.89 6.00 -15.53
CA LYS A 28 -4.65 7.23 -15.76
C LYS A 28 -5.98 7.22 -14.99
N LEU A 29 -6.68 6.10 -15.01
CA LEU A 29 -7.97 5.94 -14.33
C LEU A 29 -7.85 6.09 -12.81
N VAL A 30 -6.75 5.62 -12.22
CA VAL A 30 -6.60 5.57 -10.75
C VAL A 30 -5.81 6.74 -10.16
N GLU A 31 -5.11 7.55 -10.97
CA GLU A 31 -4.25 8.64 -10.48
C GLU A 31 -5.03 9.63 -9.60
N GLU A 32 -6.15 10.15 -10.09
CA GLU A 32 -6.95 11.15 -9.37
C GLU A 32 -7.56 10.58 -8.09
N ILE A 33 -8.06 9.34 -8.16
CA ILE A 33 -8.65 8.63 -7.02
C ILE A 33 -7.62 8.51 -5.89
N MET A 34 -6.40 8.08 -6.23
CA MET A 34 -5.31 7.90 -5.27
C MET A 34 -4.80 9.25 -4.72
N ALA A 35 -4.74 10.29 -5.55
CA ALA A 35 -4.35 11.63 -5.09
C ALA A 35 -5.30 12.17 -4.01
N GLN A 36 -6.59 11.85 -4.11
CA GLN A 36 -7.62 12.19 -3.10
C GLN A 36 -7.59 11.27 -1.86
N GLY A 37 -6.65 10.32 -1.79
CA GLY A 37 -6.57 9.37 -0.68
C GLY A 37 -7.70 8.33 -0.65
N LYS A 38 -8.41 8.13 -1.77
CA LYS A 38 -9.50 7.15 -1.89
C LYS A 38 -8.97 5.77 -2.30
N TYR A 39 -9.79 4.74 -2.08
CA TYR A 39 -9.52 3.41 -2.61
C TYR A 39 -9.98 3.31 -4.07
N VAL A 40 -9.21 2.56 -4.85
CA VAL A 40 -9.61 2.10 -6.18
C VAL A 40 -10.73 1.07 -6.01
N SER A 41 -11.60 0.93 -7.01
CA SER A 41 -12.75 0.02 -6.95
C SER A 41 -12.35 -1.42 -6.66
N ASP A 42 -13.22 -2.11 -5.92
CA ASP A 42 -13.03 -3.50 -5.52
C ASP A 42 -12.82 -4.41 -6.73
N ASP A 43 -13.58 -4.24 -7.81
CA ASP A 43 -13.50 -5.09 -9.01
C ASP A 43 -12.10 -5.08 -9.65
N ILE A 44 -11.50 -3.90 -9.79
CA ILE A 44 -10.14 -3.75 -10.33
C ILE A 44 -9.12 -4.45 -9.44
N LEU A 45 -9.24 -4.26 -8.12
CA LEU A 45 -8.30 -4.85 -7.16
C LEU A 45 -8.48 -6.37 -7.05
N ASN A 46 -9.71 -6.86 -7.08
CA ASN A 46 -10.05 -8.28 -7.01
C ASN A 46 -9.43 -9.05 -8.18
N GLU A 47 -9.61 -8.58 -9.41
CA GLU A 47 -9.04 -9.24 -10.60
C GLU A 47 -7.51 -9.23 -10.59
N MET A 48 -6.90 -8.09 -10.22
CA MET A 48 -5.44 -7.97 -10.09
C MET A 48 -4.87 -8.92 -9.03
N VAL A 49 -5.51 -9.01 -7.87
CA VAL A 49 -5.08 -9.88 -6.78
C VAL A 49 -5.30 -11.35 -7.14
N LYS A 50 -6.45 -11.72 -7.70
CA LYS A 50 -6.74 -13.07 -8.16
C LYS A 50 -5.67 -13.58 -9.12
N LYS A 51 -5.30 -12.79 -10.14
CA LYS A 51 -4.23 -13.16 -11.07
C LYS A 51 -2.91 -13.41 -10.34
N THR A 52 -2.55 -12.53 -9.41
CA THR A 52 -1.30 -12.65 -8.64
C THR A 52 -1.29 -13.89 -7.74
N LEU A 53 -2.42 -14.20 -7.12
CA LEU A 53 -2.58 -15.37 -6.26
C LEU A 53 -2.48 -16.69 -7.02
N LEU A 54 -3.10 -16.75 -8.21
CA LEU A 54 -3.05 -17.94 -9.06
C LEU A 54 -1.63 -18.17 -9.58
N ASP A 55 -0.95 -17.13 -10.07
CA ASP A 55 0.45 -17.21 -10.51
C ASP A 55 1.38 -17.66 -9.36
N ALA A 56 1.22 -17.09 -8.17
CA ALA A 56 1.99 -17.52 -7.00
C ALA A 56 1.73 -18.98 -6.64
N LYS A 57 0.47 -19.44 -6.73
CA LYS A 57 0.10 -20.84 -6.46
C LYS A 57 0.71 -21.79 -7.48
N GLU A 58 0.64 -21.47 -8.77
CA GLU A 58 1.24 -22.28 -9.85
C GLU A 58 2.76 -22.41 -9.68
N ASN A 59 3.42 -21.36 -9.21
CA ASN A 59 4.87 -21.32 -9.00
C ASN A 59 5.30 -21.75 -7.58
N ASN A 60 4.39 -22.21 -6.72
CA ASN A 60 4.64 -22.55 -5.31
C ASN A 60 5.35 -21.42 -4.52
N GLU A 61 5.01 -20.16 -4.80
CA GLU A 61 5.56 -19.00 -4.13
C GLU A 61 4.79 -18.70 -2.84
N LEU A 62 5.52 -18.37 -1.77
CA LEU A 62 4.94 -17.80 -0.57
C LEU A 62 4.88 -16.28 -0.72
N ILE A 63 3.75 -15.68 -0.39
CA ILE A 63 3.51 -14.25 -0.62
C ILE A 63 3.03 -13.53 0.64
N ILE A 64 3.24 -12.21 0.68
CA ILE A 64 2.56 -11.29 1.58
C ILE A 64 1.74 -10.33 0.72
N LEU A 65 0.42 -10.35 0.90
CA LEU A 65 -0.45 -9.29 0.40
C LEU A 65 -0.36 -8.08 1.33
N ASP A 66 -0.05 -6.92 0.77
CA ASP A 66 0.02 -5.65 1.50
C ASP A 66 -0.91 -4.63 0.82
N GLY A 67 -1.90 -4.19 1.58
CA GLY A 67 -2.94 -3.29 1.10
C GLY A 67 -4.11 -3.99 0.41
N TYR A 68 -4.31 -5.28 0.66
CA TYR A 68 -5.51 -6.03 0.28
C TYR A 68 -5.71 -7.22 1.25
N PRO A 69 -6.95 -7.50 1.71
CA PRO A 69 -8.17 -6.75 1.46
C PRO A 69 -8.24 -5.44 2.27
N ARG A 70 -9.01 -4.47 1.79
CA ARG A 70 -9.28 -3.17 2.43
C ARG A 70 -10.76 -2.90 2.67
N THR A 71 -11.64 -3.69 2.06
CA THR A 71 -13.09 -3.63 2.22
C THR A 71 -13.63 -5.03 2.51
N LEU A 72 -14.82 -5.12 3.13
CA LEU A 72 -15.47 -6.41 3.38
C LEU A 72 -15.76 -7.19 2.08
N ASN A 73 -16.05 -6.50 0.98
CA ASN A 73 -16.29 -7.15 -0.31
C ASN A 73 -15.01 -7.81 -0.83
N GLN A 74 -13.87 -7.13 -0.72
CA GLN A 74 -12.56 -7.72 -1.06
C GLN A 74 -12.24 -8.92 -0.17
N ALA A 75 -12.55 -8.86 1.13
CA ALA A 75 -12.32 -9.99 2.02
C ALA A 75 -13.20 -11.21 1.67
N LYS A 76 -14.50 -11.00 1.41
CA LYS A 76 -15.40 -12.05 0.94
C LYS A 76 -14.93 -12.67 -0.39
N PHE A 77 -14.46 -11.83 -1.31
CA PHE A 77 -13.87 -12.29 -2.56
C PHE A 77 -12.62 -13.14 -2.32
N LEU A 78 -11.68 -12.66 -1.50
CA LEU A 78 -10.45 -13.39 -1.17
C LEU A 78 -10.77 -14.76 -0.57
N ASP A 79 -11.72 -14.82 0.35
CA ASP A 79 -12.16 -16.06 0.99
C ASP A 79 -12.78 -17.04 -0.03
N SER A 80 -13.50 -16.52 -1.03
CA SER A 80 -14.09 -17.35 -2.11
C SER A 80 -13.06 -18.08 -2.97
N LEU A 81 -11.80 -17.62 -2.96
CA LEU A 81 -10.70 -18.28 -3.69
C LEU A 81 -10.21 -19.55 -3.01
N ASN A 82 -10.65 -19.85 -1.78
CA ASN A 82 -10.26 -21.03 -1.00
C ASN A 82 -8.73 -21.19 -0.88
N ILE A 83 -8.03 -20.10 -0.59
CA ILE A 83 -6.58 -20.08 -0.36
C ILE A 83 -6.34 -19.97 1.14
N GLU A 84 -5.41 -20.77 1.67
CA GLU A 84 -4.99 -20.66 3.06
C GLU A 84 -4.06 -19.45 3.25
N PHE A 85 -4.36 -18.62 4.25
CA PHE A 85 -3.52 -17.49 4.62
C PHE A 85 -3.57 -17.21 6.12
N LYS A 86 -2.59 -16.43 6.59
CA LYS A 86 -2.56 -15.88 7.95
C LYS A 86 -2.66 -14.38 7.89
N ILE A 87 -3.25 -13.80 8.93
CA ILE A 87 -3.43 -12.36 9.07
C ILE A 87 -2.45 -11.86 10.11
N VAL A 88 -1.79 -10.76 9.79
CA VAL A 88 -0.87 -10.07 10.70
C VAL A 88 -1.33 -8.63 10.85
N GLU A 89 -1.85 -8.30 12.02
CA GLU A 89 -2.23 -6.93 12.38
C GLU A 89 -1.02 -6.20 12.98
N LEU A 90 -0.75 -4.99 12.47
CA LEU A 90 0.27 -4.10 13.01
C LEU A 90 -0.41 -2.88 13.63
N VAL A 91 -0.24 -2.71 14.94
CA VAL A 91 -0.86 -1.63 15.71
C VAL A 91 0.15 -0.54 16.02
N ALA A 92 -0.24 0.72 15.81
CA ALA A 92 0.57 1.87 16.16
C ALA A 92 -0.33 3.07 16.56
N PRO A 93 0.15 3.96 17.45
CA PRO A 93 -0.57 5.18 17.80
C PRO A 93 -0.84 6.09 16.59
N LEU A 94 -2.03 6.71 16.54
CA LEU A 94 -2.45 7.53 15.40
C LEU A 94 -1.51 8.72 15.14
N ASN A 95 -1.04 9.38 16.21
CA ASN A 95 -0.09 10.48 16.10
C ASN A 95 1.26 10.06 15.48
N LEU A 96 1.70 8.82 15.75
CA LEU A 96 2.89 8.26 15.14
C LEU A 96 2.65 7.98 13.66
N ILE A 97 1.48 7.43 13.30
CA ILE A 97 1.10 7.16 11.91
C ILE A 97 1.05 8.46 11.09
N THR A 98 0.38 9.50 11.58
CA THR A 98 0.26 10.78 10.87
C THR A 98 1.61 11.48 10.72
N LYS A 99 2.43 11.52 11.78
CA LYS A 99 3.80 12.05 11.73
C LYS A 99 4.68 11.29 10.73
N ARG A 100 4.54 9.97 10.66
CA ARG A 100 5.28 9.14 9.70
C ARG A 100 4.84 9.38 8.25
N LEU A 101 3.55 9.63 8.00
CA LEU A 101 3.04 9.91 6.67
C LEU A 101 3.51 11.28 6.17
N SER A 102 3.32 12.34 6.95
CA SER A 102 3.68 13.71 6.55
C SER A 102 5.19 13.91 6.36
N GLY A 103 6.00 13.15 7.11
CA GLY A 103 7.45 13.22 7.01
C GLY A 103 8.07 12.44 5.84
N ARG A 104 7.29 11.65 5.09
CA ARG A 104 7.83 10.74 4.07
C ARG A 104 8.40 11.50 2.88
N ARG A 105 9.53 11.03 2.39
CA ARG A 105 10.20 11.51 1.18
C ARG A 105 10.68 10.32 0.35
N GLU A 106 10.72 10.48 -0.96
CA GLU A 106 11.22 9.47 -1.90
C GLU A 106 12.16 10.11 -2.90
N CYS A 107 13.25 9.44 -3.26
CA CYS A 107 14.06 9.83 -4.40
C CYS A 107 13.32 9.44 -5.70
N PRO A 108 13.02 10.38 -6.61
CA PRO A 108 12.29 10.05 -7.83
C PRO A 108 13.08 9.13 -8.78
N LYS A 109 14.42 9.12 -8.65
CA LYS A 109 15.36 8.36 -9.48
C LYS A 109 15.60 6.95 -8.92
N CYS A 110 16.27 6.81 -7.78
CA CYS A 110 16.63 5.50 -7.23
C CYS A 110 15.57 4.87 -6.32
N LYS A 111 14.44 5.56 -6.05
CA LYS A 111 13.34 5.10 -5.19
C LYS A 111 13.69 4.88 -3.71
N ALA A 112 14.87 5.36 -3.28
CA ALA A 112 15.25 5.36 -1.88
C ALA A 112 14.20 6.15 -1.05
N SER A 113 13.77 5.56 0.05
CA SER A 113 12.77 6.13 0.95
C SER A 113 13.46 6.80 2.15
N TYR A 114 12.96 7.97 2.51
CA TYR A 114 13.42 8.78 3.63
C TYR A 114 12.24 9.22 4.49
N ASN A 115 12.52 9.65 5.71
CA ASN A 115 11.55 10.32 6.56
C ASN A 115 12.23 11.42 7.36
N VAL A 116 11.77 12.67 7.21
CA VAL A 116 12.40 13.85 7.83
C VAL A 116 12.47 13.79 9.36
N PHE A 117 11.67 12.93 10.03
CA PHE A 117 11.68 12.78 11.49
C PHE A 117 12.41 11.53 11.98
N PHE A 118 12.32 10.42 11.25
CA PHE A 118 12.78 9.10 11.72
C PHE A 118 14.01 8.57 10.98
N GLN A 119 14.20 9.01 9.75
CA GLN A 119 15.30 8.61 8.88
C GLN A 119 15.61 9.77 7.91
N PRO A 120 16.08 10.92 8.43
CA PRO A 120 16.35 12.09 7.60
C PRO A 120 17.51 11.79 6.66
N PRO A 121 17.53 12.38 5.45
CA PRO A 121 18.72 12.34 4.61
C PRO A 121 19.90 13.04 5.28
N LYS A 122 21.12 12.71 4.89
CA LYS A 122 22.34 13.37 5.40
C LYS A 122 22.36 14.85 5.05
N GLN A 123 21.88 15.20 3.87
CA GLN A 123 21.68 16.58 3.43
C GLN A 123 20.20 16.83 3.21
N GLU A 124 19.70 17.96 3.71
CA GLU A 124 18.29 18.31 3.61
C GLU A 124 17.80 18.27 2.15
N ASN A 125 16.66 17.58 1.95
CA ASN A 125 16.01 17.38 0.65
C ASN A 125 16.88 16.72 -0.44
N LYS A 126 17.98 16.05 -0.09
CA LYS A 126 18.87 15.38 -1.06
C LYS A 126 18.97 13.89 -0.78
N CYS A 127 18.89 13.08 -1.82
CA CYS A 127 19.11 11.65 -1.73
C CYS A 127 20.58 11.34 -1.40
N ASP A 128 20.82 10.47 -0.42
CA ASP A 128 22.17 10.08 0.00
C ASP A 128 22.92 9.24 -1.04
N LEU A 129 22.21 8.67 -2.03
CA LEU A 129 22.78 7.76 -3.03
C LEU A 129 23.13 8.45 -4.35
N ASP A 130 22.35 9.45 -4.74
CA ASP A 130 22.45 10.09 -6.07
C ASP A 130 22.29 11.61 -6.06
N ALA A 131 22.19 12.23 -4.87
CA ALA A 131 22.01 13.67 -4.66
C ALA A 131 20.78 14.29 -5.34
N GLN A 132 19.86 13.48 -5.86
CA GLN A 132 18.63 13.98 -6.45
C GLN A 132 17.75 14.64 -5.37
N GLU A 133 16.99 15.65 -5.76
CA GLU A 133 16.02 16.28 -4.87
C GLU A 133 14.91 15.29 -4.49
N LEU A 134 14.69 15.16 -3.19
CA LEU A 134 13.68 14.29 -2.63
C LEU A 134 12.29 14.91 -2.75
N VAL A 135 11.31 14.09 -3.11
CA VAL A 135 9.93 14.55 -3.28
C VAL A 135 9.02 13.93 -2.24
N ALA A 136 8.01 14.68 -1.81
CA ALA A 136 6.86 14.12 -1.10
C ALA A 136 5.89 13.49 -2.10
N ARG A 137 5.12 12.49 -1.67
CA ARG A 137 4.08 11.91 -2.52
C ARG A 137 2.84 12.82 -2.51
N LYS A 138 2.15 12.91 -3.64
CA LYS A 138 0.92 13.72 -3.77
C LYS A 138 -0.13 13.34 -2.70
N ASP A 139 -0.23 12.05 -2.35
CA ASP A 139 -1.18 11.48 -1.37
C ASP A 139 -0.75 11.60 0.11
N ASP A 140 0.40 12.23 0.41
CA ASP A 140 0.93 12.43 1.77
C ASP A 140 0.67 13.83 2.35
N ASN A 141 -0.23 14.61 1.73
CA ASN A 141 -0.69 15.89 2.28
C ASN A 141 -1.72 15.70 3.41
N ALA A 142 -1.94 16.74 4.22
CA ALA A 142 -2.80 16.65 5.41
C ALA A 142 -4.26 16.26 5.09
N GLU A 143 -4.83 16.78 4.01
CA GLU A 143 -6.20 16.49 3.58
C GLU A 143 -6.34 15.03 3.14
N SER A 144 -5.44 14.54 2.27
CA SER A 144 -5.44 13.16 1.82
C SER A 144 -5.19 12.18 2.98
N ILE A 145 -4.34 12.52 3.94
CA ILE A 145 -4.12 11.72 5.16
C ILE A 145 -5.41 11.64 5.99
N ALA A 146 -6.08 12.77 6.23
CA ALA A 146 -7.34 12.80 6.97
C ALA A 146 -8.41 11.95 6.27
N LYS A 147 -8.54 12.07 4.95
CA LYS A 147 -9.49 11.28 4.15
C LYS A 147 -9.19 9.79 4.21
N ARG A 148 -7.92 9.40 4.13
CA ARG A 148 -7.49 7.99 4.25
C ARG A 148 -7.83 7.40 5.61
N LEU A 149 -7.70 8.18 6.69
CA LEU A 149 -8.05 7.74 8.03
C LEU A 149 -9.56 7.56 8.20
N GLU A 150 -10.36 8.45 7.61
CA GLU A 150 -11.82 8.33 7.59
C GLU A 150 -12.25 7.04 6.84
N ILE A 151 -11.70 6.82 5.64
CA ILE A 151 -11.98 5.64 4.82
C ILE A 151 -11.52 4.36 5.55
N PHE A 152 -10.33 4.36 6.15
CA PHE A 152 -9.84 3.21 6.91
C PHE A 152 -10.78 2.85 8.06
N LYS A 153 -11.30 3.84 8.80
CA LYS A 153 -12.27 3.61 9.88
C LYS A 153 -13.58 3.01 9.34
N LYS A 154 -14.04 3.50 8.19
CA LYS A 154 -15.33 3.09 7.60
C LYS A 154 -15.26 1.72 6.92
N GLU A 155 -14.22 1.48 6.14
CA GLU A 155 -14.18 0.35 5.19
C GLU A 155 -13.22 -0.77 5.62
N THR A 156 -12.10 -0.42 6.26
CA THR A 156 -11.06 -1.39 6.63
C THR A 156 -11.21 -1.89 8.06
N SER A 157 -11.57 -1.04 9.01
CA SER A 157 -11.73 -1.45 10.42
C SER A 157 -12.74 -2.59 10.64
N PRO A 158 -13.85 -2.68 9.88
CA PRO A 158 -14.76 -3.84 9.95
C PRO A 158 -14.10 -5.20 9.63
N LEU A 159 -12.97 -5.22 8.90
CA LEU A 159 -12.24 -6.44 8.58
C LEU A 159 -11.66 -7.13 9.82
N PHE A 160 -11.32 -6.36 10.85
CA PHE A 160 -10.75 -6.92 12.07
C PHE A 160 -11.75 -7.84 12.76
N GLU A 161 -12.98 -7.37 12.94
CA GLU A 161 -14.05 -8.18 13.52
C GLU A 161 -14.47 -9.32 12.59
N TYR A 162 -14.54 -9.06 11.28
CA TYR A 162 -14.82 -10.10 10.28
C TYR A 162 -13.86 -11.30 10.40
N TYR A 163 -12.56 -11.04 10.44
CA TYR A 163 -11.56 -12.09 10.51
C TYR A 163 -11.32 -12.66 11.92
N LYS A 164 -11.59 -11.90 12.99
CA LYS A 164 -11.59 -12.45 14.37
C LYS A 164 -12.76 -13.39 14.64
N SER A 165 -13.89 -13.19 13.95
CA SER A 165 -15.10 -14.00 14.12
C SER A 165 -15.09 -15.34 13.37
N LYS A 166 -14.02 -15.62 12.61
CA LYS A 166 -13.78 -16.86 11.88
C LYS A 166 -12.75 -17.73 12.60
#